data_AF-A0A9W7QGD4-F1
#
_entry.id   AF-A0A9W7QGD4-F1
#
_cell.length_a   1.000
_cell.length_b   1.000
_cell.length_c   1.000
_cell.angle_alpha   90.00
_cell.angle_beta   90.00
_cell.angle_gamma   90.00
#
_symmetry.space_group_name_H-M   'P 1'
#
loop_
_entity.id
_entity.type
_entity.pdbx_description
1 polymer ?
#
loop_
_entity_poly.entity_id
_entity_poly.type
_entity_poly.pdbx_seq_one_letter_code
_entity_poly.pdbx_strand_id
1 'polypeptide(L)'
;MFAYTLTALTLCCISILIASNISKRKGTLMEYMVFIMSFSMSIGLSIGFYLGILFKGELLYSTLLAILISGFIGFLVGLRFHLYTALEGMFSGLMASMMGAMITEMLNAQQAHSILFISLLLTITITMSCIIQLLSENLSTFIQRRFLLFLSISVIIIVAVFVTFPDHTPSPSPGHNQHIH
;
A
#
# COMPACT_ATOMS: atom_id res chain seq x y z
N MET A 1 -1.18 0.31 18.24
CA MET A 1 -1.29 -0.09 16.81
C MET A 1 -0.71 0.97 15.87
N PHE A 2 -1.13 2.24 15.98
CA PHE A 2 -0.64 3.32 15.12
C PHE A 2 0.90 3.53 15.13
N ALA A 3 1.58 3.33 16.27
CA ALA A 3 3.03 3.43 16.34
C ALA A 3 3.75 2.29 15.58
N TYR A 4 3.17 1.09 15.54
CA TYR A 4 3.71 -0.07 14.82
C TYR A 4 3.56 0.08 13.31
N THR A 5 2.43 0.62 12.85
CA THR A 5 2.20 0.87 11.42
C THR A 5 3.14 1.96 10.91
N LEU A 6 3.35 3.03 11.69
CA LEU A 6 4.28 4.09 11.33
C LEU A 6 5.74 3.61 11.31
N THR A 7 6.16 2.84 12.31
CA THR A 7 7.52 2.24 12.34
C THR A 7 7.71 1.25 11.20
N ALA A 8 6.74 0.40 10.87
CA ALA A 8 6.83 -0.51 9.72
C ALA A 8 6.92 0.24 8.38
N LEU A 9 6.12 1.30 8.20
CA LEU A 9 6.11 2.10 6.97
C LEU A 9 7.44 2.85 6.78
N THR A 10 7.98 3.44 7.85
CA THR A 10 9.29 4.12 7.81
C THR A 10 10.44 3.13 7.55
N LEU A 11 10.42 1.95 8.19
CA LEU A 11 11.39 0.88 7.91
C LEU A 11 11.34 0.41 6.46
N CYS A 12 10.13 0.28 5.90
CA CYS A 12 9.89 -0.07 4.51
C CYS A 12 10.50 0.96 3.55
N CYS A 13 10.21 2.26 3.76
CA CYS A 13 10.81 3.35 3.00
C CYS A 13 12.35 3.34 3.08
N ILE A 14 12.90 3.21 4.30
CA ILE A 14 14.35 3.20 4.53
C ILE A 14 15.01 2.01 3.82
N SER A 15 14.41 0.82 3.92
CA SER A 15 14.93 -0.41 3.31
C SER A 15 15.04 -0.27 1.78
N ILE A 16 14.04 0.35 1.14
CA ILE A 16 14.06 0.58 -0.30
C ILE A 16 15.03 1.68 -0.70
N LEU A 17 15.14 2.76 0.08
CA LEU A 17 16.15 3.79 -0.18
C LEU A 17 17.57 3.21 -0.10
N ILE A 18 17.84 2.35 0.89
CA ILE A 18 19.12 1.66 1.03
C ILE A 18 19.35 0.70 -0.14
N ALA A 19 18.37 -0.14 -0.48
CA ALA A 19 18.46 -1.07 -1.61
C ALA A 19 18.66 -0.35 -2.96
N SER A 20 17.95 0.75 -3.17
CA SER A 20 18.09 1.63 -4.34
C SER A 20 19.47 2.28 -4.41
N ASN A 21 20.07 2.67 -3.27
CA ASN A 21 21.39 3.27 -3.23
C ASN A 21 22.53 2.24 -3.44
N ILE A 22 22.35 1.01 -2.96
CA ILE A 22 23.33 -0.06 -3.09
C ILE A 22 23.27 -0.72 -4.48
N SER A 23 22.07 -0.80 -5.07
CA SER A 23 21.89 -1.44 -6.36
C SER A 23 22.52 -0.61 -7.48
N LYS A 24 23.66 -1.09 -7.98
CA LYS A 24 24.30 -0.61 -9.21
C LYS A 24 23.68 -1.24 -10.47
N ARG A 25 22.46 -1.78 -10.36
CA ARG A 25 21.79 -2.48 -11.45
C ARG A 25 21.62 -1.53 -12.62
N LYS A 26 22.08 -1.94 -13.80
CA LYS A 26 21.81 -1.27 -15.08
C LYS A 26 20.51 -1.84 -15.65
N GLY A 27 19.38 -1.44 -15.06
CA GLY A 27 18.05 -1.80 -15.53
C GLY A 27 17.64 -0.95 -16.74
N THR A 28 16.62 -1.42 -17.45
CA THR A 28 15.94 -0.62 -18.47
C THR A 28 15.03 0.42 -17.83
N LEU A 29 14.75 1.53 -18.53
CA LEU A 29 13.89 2.62 -18.04
C LEU A 29 12.51 2.11 -17.61
N MET A 30 11.95 1.15 -18.37
CA MET A 30 10.66 0.53 -18.09
C MET A 30 10.64 -0.28 -16.79
N GLU A 31 11.72 -0.99 -16.45
CA GLU A 31 11.81 -1.74 -15.18
C GLU A 31 11.78 -0.80 -13.97
N TYR A 32 12.45 0.35 -14.06
CA TYR A 32 12.42 1.35 -12.98
C TYR A 32 11.06 2.02 -12.82
N MET A 33 10.34 2.25 -13.93
CA MET A 33 8.96 2.78 -13.90
C MET A 33 8.01 1.81 -13.21
N VAL A 34 8.02 0.53 -13.58
CA VAL A 34 7.17 -0.48 -12.94
C VAL A 34 7.54 -0.67 -11.45
N PHE A 35 8.84 -0.62 -11.14
CA PHE A 35 9.34 -0.70 -9.78
C PHE A 35 8.81 0.46 -8.91
N ILE A 36 9.00 1.70 -9.35
CA ILE A 36 8.60 2.87 -8.56
C ILE A 36 7.09 2.95 -8.41
N MET A 37 6.35 2.58 -9.46
CA MET A 37 4.89 2.56 -9.43
C MET A 37 4.39 1.58 -8.37
N SER A 38 4.89 0.34 -8.40
CA SER A 38 4.47 -0.71 -7.45
C SER A 38 4.76 -0.33 -6.00
N PHE A 39 5.94 0.24 -5.75
CA PHE A 39 6.34 0.69 -4.43
C PHE A 39 5.52 1.90 -3.95
N SER A 40 5.42 2.94 -4.79
CA SER A 40 4.72 4.18 -4.42
C SER A 40 3.23 3.93 -4.21
N MET A 41 2.61 3.09 -5.04
CA MET A 41 1.20 2.72 -4.91
C MET A 41 0.92 2.00 -3.60
N SER A 42 1.74 1.00 -3.25
CA SER A 42 1.53 0.23 -2.02
C SER A 42 1.74 1.08 -0.76
N ILE A 43 2.79 1.90 -0.73
CA ILE A 43 3.01 2.83 0.39
C ILE A 43 1.94 3.91 0.46
N GLY A 44 1.50 4.44 -0.69
CA GLY A 44 0.45 5.42 -0.80
C GLY A 44 -0.87 4.89 -0.25
N LEU A 45 -1.22 3.64 -0.57
CA LEU A 45 -2.42 2.98 -0.04
C LEU A 45 -2.35 2.84 1.49
N SER A 46 -1.23 2.39 2.04
CA SER A 46 -1.03 2.24 3.48
C SER A 46 -1.09 3.59 4.22
N ILE A 47 -0.50 4.64 3.65
CA ILE A 47 -0.56 6.01 4.21
C ILE A 47 -1.99 6.54 4.16
N GLY A 48 -2.68 6.34 3.04
CA GLY A 48 -4.08 6.75 2.85
C GLY A 48 -4.99 6.11 3.89
N PHE A 49 -4.86 4.80 4.12
CA PHE A 49 -5.63 4.11 5.16
C PHE A 49 -5.29 4.60 6.57
N TYR A 50 -4.00 4.82 6.85
CA TYR A 50 -3.57 5.28 8.16
C TYR A 50 -4.16 6.65 8.51
N LEU A 51 -4.09 7.60 7.57
CA LEU A 51 -4.62 8.96 7.75
C LEU A 51 -6.16 8.99 7.69
N GLY A 52 -6.78 8.15 6.87
CA GLY A 52 -8.24 8.05 6.80
C GLY A 52 -8.86 7.53 8.10
N ILE A 53 -8.16 6.64 8.81
CA ILE A 53 -8.58 6.18 10.15
C ILE A 53 -8.35 7.25 11.21
N LEU A 54 -7.25 8.01 11.13
CA LEU A 54 -6.89 9.02 12.13
C LEU A 54 -7.83 10.25 12.10
N PHE A 55 -8.27 10.65 10.90
CA PHE A 55 -9.09 11.85 10.69
C PHE A 55 -10.51 11.50 10.18
N LYS A 56 -11.15 10.50 10.80
CA LYS A 56 -12.55 10.17 10.49
C LYS A 56 -13.45 11.41 10.70
N GLY A 57 -14.14 11.82 9.64
CA GLY A 57 -15.08 12.96 9.63
C GLY A 57 -14.62 14.15 8.79
N GLU A 58 -13.33 14.26 8.45
CA GLU A 58 -12.77 15.36 7.65
C GLU A 58 -12.02 14.79 6.43
N LEU A 59 -12.77 14.21 5.47
CA LEU A 59 -12.21 13.50 4.31
C LEU A 59 -11.25 14.37 3.49
N LEU A 60 -11.59 15.65 3.30
CA LEU A 60 -10.73 16.60 2.57
C LEU A 60 -9.35 16.74 3.22
N TYR A 61 -9.32 16.91 4.54
CA TYR A 61 -8.07 17.10 5.28
C TYR A 61 -7.21 15.83 5.26
N SER A 62 -7.83 14.68 5.49
CA SER A 62 -7.14 13.38 5.45
C SER A 62 -6.53 13.09 4.07
N THR A 63 -7.30 13.35 3.01
CA THR A 63 -6.87 13.10 1.63
C THR A 63 -5.75 14.04 1.21
N LEU A 64 -5.86 15.34 1.53
CA LEU A 64 -4.82 16.32 1.21
C LEU A 64 -3.49 15.96 1.86
N LEU A 65 -3.52 15.60 3.15
CA LEU A 65 -2.33 15.20 3.89
C LEU A 65 -1.72 13.90 3.35
N ALA A 66 -2.58 12.92 3.00
CA ALA A 66 -2.14 11.64 2.47
C ALA A 66 -1.44 11.79 1.11
N ILE A 67 -2.04 12.56 0.20
CA ILE A 67 -1.48 12.89 -1.12
C ILE A 67 -0.13 13.61 -0.97
N LEU A 68 -0.03 14.58 -0.07
CA LEU A 68 1.20 15.35 0.11
C LEU A 68 2.34 14.46 0.63
N ILE A 69 2.07 13.62 1.62
CA ILE A 69 3.07 12.73 2.23
C ILE A 69 3.48 11.63 1.23
N SER A 70 2.54 10.92 0.63
CA SER A 70 2.86 9.82 -0.29
C SER A 70 3.48 10.29 -1.59
N GLY A 71 3.00 11.42 -2.13
CA GLY A 71 3.57 12.05 -3.32
C GLY A 71 5.01 12.46 -3.11
N PHE A 72 5.32 13.08 -1.97
CA PHE A 72 6.68 13.46 -1.64
C PHE A 72 7.60 12.25 -1.51
N ILE A 73 7.14 11.17 -0.86
CA ILE A 73 7.91 9.92 -0.72
C ILE A 73 8.15 9.28 -2.10
N GLY A 74 7.12 9.16 -2.93
CA GLY A 74 7.21 8.59 -4.28
C GLY A 74 8.15 9.39 -5.18
N PHE A 75 8.09 10.73 -5.09
CA PHE A 75 8.99 11.63 -5.80
C PHE A 75 10.44 11.46 -5.34
N LEU A 76 10.70 11.45 -4.03
CA LEU A 76 12.06 11.35 -3.48
C LEU A 76 12.75 10.04 -3.86
N VAL A 77 12.00 8.94 -3.86
CA VAL A 77 12.53 7.61 -4.21
C VAL A 77 12.75 7.50 -5.73
N GLY A 78 11.84 8.03 -6.54
CA GLY A 78 11.97 7.97 -8.00
C GLY A 78 13.03 8.92 -8.56
N LEU A 79 13.30 10.05 -7.89
CA LEU A 79 14.33 11.02 -8.27
C LEU A 79 15.73 10.40 -8.33
N ARG A 80 15.97 9.34 -7.57
CA ARG A 80 17.25 8.61 -7.58
C ARG A 80 17.55 7.90 -8.90
N PHE A 81 16.53 7.61 -9.70
CA PHE A 81 16.68 6.89 -10.97
C PHE A 81 16.62 7.85 -12.15
N HIS A 82 15.46 8.49 -12.37
CA HIS A 82 15.24 9.42 -13.47
C HIS A 82 14.04 10.32 -13.17
N LEU A 83 13.99 11.51 -13.78
CA LEU A 83 12.92 12.48 -13.54
C LEU A 83 11.53 11.94 -13.96
N TYR A 84 11.45 11.21 -15.08
CA TYR A 84 10.22 10.53 -15.52
C TYR A 84 9.74 9.49 -14.50
N THR A 85 10.66 8.69 -13.95
CA THR A 85 10.36 7.71 -12.89
C THR A 85 9.89 8.39 -11.61
N ALA A 86 10.45 9.55 -11.26
CA ALA A 86 10.00 10.35 -10.11
C ALA A 86 8.55 10.85 -10.27
N LEU A 87 8.21 11.36 -11.45
CA LEU A 87 6.86 11.80 -11.77
C LEU A 87 5.84 10.67 -11.72
N GLU A 88 6.20 9.50 -12.27
CA GLU A 88 5.33 8.33 -12.25
C GLU A 88 5.11 7.79 -10.84
N GLY A 89 6.17 7.75 -10.03
CA GLY A 89 6.09 7.43 -8.61
C GLY A 89 5.19 8.42 -7.85
N MET A 90 5.36 9.72 -8.08
CA MET A 90 4.54 10.75 -7.45
C MET A 90 3.06 10.54 -7.78
N PHE A 91 2.68 10.54 -9.07
CA PHE A 91 1.28 10.41 -9.48
C PHE A 91 0.63 9.10 -9.02
N SER A 92 1.36 7.99 -9.08
CA SER A 92 0.89 6.70 -8.60
C SER A 92 0.62 6.72 -7.08
N GLY A 93 1.51 7.35 -6.31
CA GLY A 93 1.34 7.53 -4.86
C GLY A 93 0.14 8.40 -4.53
N LEU A 94 -0.04 9.52 -5.25
CA LEU A 94 -1.19 10.42 -5.07
C LEU A 94 -2.51 9.66 -5.27
N MET A 95 -2.61 8.93 -6.38
CA MET A 95 -3.79 8.16 -6.75
C MET A 95 -4.11 7.08 -5.70
N ALA A 96 -3.09 6.33 -5.27
CA ALA A 96 -3.27 5.27 -4.29
C ALA A 96 -3.70 5.80 -2.91
N SER A 97 -3.12 6.91 -2.46
CA SER A 97 -3.48 7.54 -1.20
C SER A 97 -4.89 8.10 -1.19
N MET A 98 -5.31 8.71 -2.29
CA MET A 98 -6.69 9.20 -2.43
C MET A 98 -7.69 8.05 -2.32
N MET A 99 -7.46 6.96 -3.04
CA MET A 99 -8.30 5.75 -2.96
C MET A 99 -8.29 5.16 -1.55
N GLY A 100 -7.12 5.11 -0.90
CA GLY A 100 -7.00 4.63 0.47
C GLY A 100 -7.84 5.42 1.46
N ALA A 101 -7.67 6.75 1.49
CA ALA A 101 -8.40 7.63 2.40
C ALA A 101 -9.92 7.52 2.23
N MET A 102 -10.39 7.51 0.97
CA MET A 102 -11.81 7.39 0.64
C MET A 102 -12.41 6.06 1.14
N ILE A 103 -11.75 4.93 0.89
CA ILE A 103 -12.25 3.61 1.33
C ILE A 103 -12.35 3.55 2.86
N THR A 104 -11.40 4.12 3.60
CA THR A 104 -11.45 4.09 5.07
C THR A 104 -12.54 4.95 5.68
N GLU A 105 -12.99 6.00 5.00
CA GLU A 105 -14.12 6.80 5.47
C GLU A 105 -15.43 6.02 5.33
N MET A 106 -15.63 5.35 4.19
CA MET A 106 -16.85 4.58 3.92
C MET A 106 -16.99 3.32 4.78
N LEU A 107 -15.89 2.85 5.39
CA LEU A 107 -15.88 1.64 6.20
C LEU A 107 -16.09 1.89 7.70
N ASN A 108 -16.74 0.93 8.36
CA ASN A 108 -16.86 0.93 9.82
C ASN A 108 -15.47 0.82 10.48
N ALA A 109 -15.30 1.39 11.68
CA ALA A 109 -13.99 1.47 12.36
C ALA A 109 -13.30 0.10 12.50
N GLN A 110 -14.07 -0.94 12.79
CA GLN A 110 -13.55 -2.30 12.93
C GLN A 110 -13.05 -2.89 11.60
N GLN A 111 -13.75 -2.66 10.50
CA GLN A 111 -13.35 -3.14 9.17
C GLN A 111 -12.16 -2.34 8.62
N ALA A 112 -12.08 -1.04 8.93
CA ALA A 112 -10.96 -0.19 8.54
C ALA A 112 -9.63 -0.68 9.12
N HIS A 113 -9.62 -1.17 10.37
CA HIS A 113 -8.42 -1.76 10.98
C HIS A 113 -7.97 -3.04 10.28
N SER A 114 -8.89 -3.91 9.85
CA SER A 114 -8.56 -5.12 9.09
C SER A 114 -7.96 -4.80 7.72
N ILE A 115 -8.52 -3.82 7.00
CA ILE A 115 -7.99 -3.37 5.71
C ILE A 115 -6.61 -2.73 5.84
N LEU A 116 -6.38 -1.92 6.88
CA LEU A 116 -5.05 -1.37 7.16
C LEU A 116 -4.04 -2.52 7.30
N PHE A 117 -4.34 -3.54 8.10
CA PHE A 117 -3.44 -4.67 8.31
C PHE A 117 -3.14 -5.43 7.01
N ILE A 118 -4.15 -5.69 6.18
CA ILE A 118 -4.00 -6.31 4.85
C ILE A 118 -3.10 -5.45 3.96
N SER A 119 -3.32 -4.14 3.92
CA SER A 119 -2.50 -3.21 3.14
C SER A 119 -1.05 -3.21 3.59
N LEU A 120 -0.81 -3.30 4.90
CA LEU A 120 0.53 -3.30 5.47
C LEU A 120 1.29 -4.57 5.06
N LEU A 121 0.61 -5.73 5.13
CA LEU A 121 1.17 -6.99 4.65
C LEU A 121 1.47 -6.95 3.15
N LEU A 122 0.57 -6.36 2.36
CA LEU A 122 0.78 -6.19 0.92
C LEU A 122 2.01 -5.31 0.65
N THR A 123 2.12 -4.17 1.35
CA THR A 123 3.26 -3.25 1.23
C THR A 123 4.57 -3.91 1.63
N ILE A 124 4.60 -4.68 2.72
CA ILE A 124 5.79 -5.44 3.13
C ILE A 124 6.17 -6.47 2.06
N THR A 125 5.19 -7.23 1.55
CA THR A 125 5.43 -8.25 0.53
C THR A 125 5.98 -7.62 -0.75
N ILE A 126 5.35 -6.57 -1.28
CA ILE A 126 5.79 -5.85 -2.49
C ILE A 126 7.20 -5.27 -2.29
N THR A 127 7.46 -4.69 -1.12
CA THR A 127 8.76 -4.10 -0.77
C THR A 127 9.85 -5.17 -0.79
N MET A 128 9.60 -6.31 -0.16
CA MET A 128 10.52 -7.45 -0.19
C MET A 128 10.70 -7.98 -1.61
N SER A 129 9.63 -8.09 -2.42
CA SER A 129 9.72 -8.46 -3.84
C SER A 129 10.66 -7.53 -4.59
N CYS A 130 10.54 -6.22 -4.36
CA CYS A 130 11.26 -5.24 -5.14
C CYS A 130 12.74 -5.15 -4.71
N ILE A 131 13.03 -5.32 -3.41
CA ILE A 131 14.41 -5.45 -2.90
C ILE A 131 15.07 -6.71 -3.49
N ILE A 132 14.33 -7.82 -3.52
CA ILE A 132 14.79 -9.07 -4.11
C ILE A 132 15.11 -8.89 -5.60
N GLN A 133 14.23 -8.27 -6.37
CA GLN A 133 14.47 -8.01 -7.80
C GLN A 133 15.67 -7.08 -8.04
N LEU A 134 15.87 -6.08 -7.18
CA LEU A 134 17.04 -5.19 -7.21
C LEU A 134 18.36 -5.91 -6.87
N LEU A 135 18.30 -7.00 -6.08
CA LEU A 135 19.47 -7.76 -5.61
C LEU A 135 19.67 -9.10 -6.36
N SER A 136 18.71 -9.48 -7.20
CA SER A 136 18.62 -10.80 -7.85
C SER A 136 19.81 -11.11 -8.78
N GLU A 137 20.55 -10.11 -9.26
CA GLU A 137 21.75 -10.33 -10.07
C GLU A 137 22.81 -11.14 -9.33
N ASN A 138 22.76 -11.17 -7.98
CA ASN A 138 23.81 -11.73 -7.16
C ASN A 138 23.49 -13.15 -6.62
N LEU A 139 22.21 -13.53 -6.43
CA LEU A 139 21.81 -14.76 -5.71
C LEU A 139 20.49 -15.40 -6.26
N SER A 140 20.41 -15.61 -7.58
CA SER A 140 19.19 -15.88 -8.36
C SER A 140 18.23 -17.00 -7.86
N THR A 141 18.70 -18.20 -7.48
CA THR A 141 17.79 -19.37 -7.31
C THR A 141 17.20 -19.52 -5.90
N PHE A 142 17.97 -19.23 -4.84
CA PHE A 142 17.52 -19.41 -3.46
C PHE A 142 16.48 -18.35 -3.05
N ILE A 143 16.70 -17.12 -3.51
CA ILE A 143 15.86 -15.97 -3.18
C ILE A 143 14.52 -15.99 -3.92
N GLN A 144 14.47 -16.46 -5.16
CA GLN A 144 13.21 -16.59 -5.90
C GLN A 144 12.25 -17.60 -5.25
N ARG A 145 12.77 -18.71 -4.70
CA ARG A 145 11.95 -19.72 -4.00
C ARG A 145 11.45 -19.21 -2.65
N ARG A 146 12.28 -18.45 -1.92
CA ARG A 146 11.89 -17.79 -0.65
C ARG A 146 10.85 -16.69 -0.89
N PHE A 147 10.97 -15.97 -2.00
CA PHE A 147 10.02 -14.95 -2.44
C PHE A 147 8.63 -15.54 -2.70
N LEU A 148 8.55 -16.63 -3.48
CA LEU A 148 7.29 -17.29 -3.79
C LEU A 148 6.60 -17.85 -2.53
N LEU A 149 7.38 -18.31 -1.55
CA LEU A 149 6.87 -18.70 -0.23
C LEU A 149 6.35 -17.50 0.58
N PHE A 150 7.04 -16.37 0.62
CA PHE A 150 6.55 -15.18 1.33
C PHE A 150 5.26 -14.64 0.70
N LEU A 151 5.19 -14.64 -0.63
CA LEU A 151 3.99 -14.24 -1.36
C LEU A 151 2.83 -15.21 -1.10
N SER A 152 3.06 -16.52 -1.12
CA SER A 152 2.00 -17.49 -0.81
C SER A 152 1.53 -17.40 0.64
N ILE A 153 2.43 -17.20 1.60
CA ILE A 153 2.08 -16.96 3.01
C ILE A 153 1.26 -15.67 3.15
N SER A 154 1.65 -14.58 2.48
CA SER A 154 0.91 -13.32 2.51
C SER A 154 -0.52 -13.49 1.96
N VAL A 155 -0.68 -14.23 0.86
CA VAL A 155 -2.02 -14.52 0.28
C VAL A 155 -2.86 -15.37 1.23
N ILE A 156 -2.27 -16.40 1.86
CA ILE A 156 -2.96 -17.25 2.83
C ILE A 156 -3.44 -16.42 4.04
N ILE A 157 -2.61 -15.50 4.54
CA ILE A 157 -3.01 -14.62 5.66
C ILE A 157 -4.17 -13.71 5.25
N ILE A 158 -4.15 -13.13 4.06
CA ILE A 158 -5.24 -12.29 3.56
C ILE A 158 -6.55 -13.10 3.47
N VAL A 159 -6.49 -14.32 2.90
CA VAL A 159 -7.66 -15.20 2.81
C VAL A 159 -8.16 -15.60 4.21
N ALA A 160 -7.27 -15.93 5.14
CA ALA A 160 -7.65 -16.25 6.51
C ALA A 160 -8.34 -15.08 7.22
N VAL A 161 -7.87 -13.85 7.02
CA VAL A 161 -8.51 -12.63 7.55
C VAL A 161 -9.90 -12.47 6.95
N PHE A 162 -10.07 -12.62 5.63
CA PHE A 162 -11.38 -12.55 4.98
C PHE A 162 -12.36 -13.63 5.46
N VAL A 163 -11.91 -14.86 5.66
CA VAL A 163 -12.76 -15.96 6.18
C VAL A 163 -13.14 -15.74 7.65
N THR A 164 -12.28 -15.09 8.43
CA THR A 164 -12.55 -14.81 9.86
C THR A 164 -13.53 -13.65 10.07
N PHE A 165 -13.69 -12.77 9.09
CA PHE A 165 -14.68 -11.69 9.09
C PHE A 165 -15.77 -11.93 8.03
N PRO A 166 -16.64 -12.94 8.18
CA PRO A 166 -17.79 -13.08 7.30
C PRO A 166 -18.72 -11.89 7.51
N ASP A 167 -19.11 -11.25 6.40
CA ASP A 167 -20.11 -10.19 6.33
C ASP A 167 -21.26 -10.42 7.30
N HIS A 168 -21.48 -9.46 8.21
CA HIS A 168 -22.82 -9.20 8.71
C HIS A 168 -23.61 -8.61 7.54
N THR A 169 -24.23 -9.48 6.75
CA THR A 169 -25.29 -9.10 5.83
C THR A 169 -26.34 -8.32 6.61
N PRO A 170 -26.59 -7.03 6.31
CA PRO A 170 -27.79 -6.39 6.82
C PRO A 170 -28.96 -7.14 6.18
N SER A 171 -29.74 -7.81 7.02
CA SER A 171 -30.97 -8.49 6.63
C SER A 171 -31.84 -7.53 5.79
N PRO A 172 -32.39 -7.94 4.64
CA PRO A 172 -33.39 -7.12 3.97
C PRO A 172 -34.62 -7.06 4.89
N SER A 173 -34.80 -5.92 5.56
CA SER A 173 -36.00 -5.66 6.36
C SER A 173 -37.23 -5.82 5.46
N PRO A 174 -38.23 -6.64 5.86
CA PRO A 174 -39.40 -6.89 5.05
C PRO A 174 -40.32 -5.66 5.04
N GLY A 175 -40.74 -5.26 3.84
CA GLY A 175 -41.93 -4.45 3.53
C GLY A 175 -42.38 -3.35 4.49
N HIS A 176 -42.25 -2.10 4.07
CA HIS A 176 -43.32 -1.13 4.31
C HIS A 176 -43.68 -0.43 3.00
N ASN A 177 -44.71 -0.99 2.38
CA ASN A 177 -45.48 -0.38 1.30
C ASN A 177 -46.56 0.51 1.95
N GLN A 178 -46.88 1.63 1.29
CA GLN A 178 -48.06 2.52 1.47
C GLN A 178 -47.97 3.70 2.48
N HIS A 179 -47.98 4.92 1.94
CA HIS A 179 -49.09 5.92 1.99
C HIS A 179 -48.52 7.27 1.49
N ILE A 180 -48.80 7.69 0.24
CA ILE A 180 -49.85 8.65 -0.14
C ILE A 180 -49.95 9.85 0.83
N HIS A 181 -49.46 11.02 0.40
CA HIS A 181 -50.21 12.28 0.33
C HIS A 181 -49.40 13.36 -0.42
#